data_AF-A0A2H0WH77-F1
#
_entry.id   AF-A0A2H0WH77-F1
#
_cell.length_a   1.000
_cell.length_b   1.000
_cell.length_c   1.000
_cell.angle_alpha   90.00
_cell.angle_beta   90.00
_cell.angle_gamma   90.00
#
_symmetry.space_group_name_H-M   'P 1'
#
loop_
_entity.id
_entity.type
_entity.pdbx_description
1 polymer ?
#
loop_
_entity_poly.entity_id
_entity_poly.type
_entity_poly.pdbx_seq_one_letter_code
_entity_poly.pdbx_strand_id
1 'polypeptide(L)'
;MRTLSQGLFWILLVLSSAALGGLSSSLSTESLFVCNAGISHTDGESIAGSDSLVINYEDLGVPESSEARQRSNVLRVQFADAPKSQVAGGTELWLTQLGEIHFDLATEKYGTQYFIELCYRGPQKQMSEGPTPYDLSEGIYNLDLSVNIQESGGTGESYRSSASLQTSLETICDLRGRGARKNPRASDELGVSSVESDSWVISSPSSWNSSSLNFSVSLNDAFSAVPRFCRIRVSFQERATSALRNNALFPQEVNLFVNIQAD
;
A
#
# COMPACT_ATOMS: atom_id res chain seq x y z
N MET A 1 0.16 -2.13 -33.15
CA MET A 1 -0.58 -2.55 -31.94
C MET A 1 0.32 -3.45 -31.14
N ARG A 2 1.08 -2.88 -30.19
CA ARG A 2 1.98 -3.62 -29.29
C ARG A 2 1.26 -3.73 -27.96
N THR A 3 0.92 -4.94 -27.56
CA THR A 3 0.50 -5.27 -26.20
C THR A 3 1.71 -5.09 -25.28
N LEU A 4 1.62 -4.14 -24.35
CA LEU A 4 2.62 -3.82 -23.35
C LEU A 4 2.45 -4.76 -22.16
N SER A 5 3.55 -5.43 -21.80
CA SER A 5 3.65 -6.40 -20.71
C SER A 5 3.84 -5.69 -19.37
N GLN A 6 3.20 -6.26 -18.34
CA GLN A 6 3.04 -5.80 -16.96
C GLN A 6 4.36 -5.45 -16.24
N GLY A 7 4.36 -4.36 -15.47
CA GLY A 7 5.33 -4.12 -14.41
C GLY A 7 4.89 -4.84 -13.13
N LEU A 8 5.62 -5.87 -12.71
CA LEU A 8 5.40 -6.55 -11.44
C LEU A 8 6.07 -5.76 -10.31
N PHE A 9 5.28 -5.26 -9.37
CA PHE A 9 5.75 -4.92 -8.04
C PHE A 9 5.56 -6.15 -7.14
N TRP A 10 6.64 -6.68 -6.59
CA TRP A 10 6.59 -7.71 -5.54
C TRP A 10 6.83 -6.99 -4.21
N ILE A 11 5.80 -6.93 -3.37
CA ILE A 11 5.97 -6.54 -1.97
C ILE A 11 6.00 -7.84 -1.18
N LEU A 12 7.20 -8.21 -0.68
CA LEU A 12 7.34 -9.34 0.23
C LEU A 12 6.85 -8.90 1.61
N LEU A 13 5.69 -9.40 2.02
CA LEU A 13 5.29 -9.41 3.42
C LEU A 13 5.76 -10.72 4.05
N VAL A 14 6.96 -10.73 4.63
CA VAL A 14 7.49 -11.93 5.29
C VAL A 14 6.96 -11.99 6.72
N LEU A 15 6.62 -13.17 7.22
CA LEU A 15 6.46 -13.47 8.64
C LEU A 15 7.59 -14.45 9.02
N SER A 16 8.68 -13.93 9.60
CA SER A 16 9.90 -14.57 10.14
C SER A 16 11.12 -14.76 9.21
N SER A 17 12.28 -14.99 9.84
CA SER A 17 13.64 -14.54 9.51
C SER A 17 14.40 -15.11 8.29
N ALA A 18 15.10 -14.17 7.61
CA ALA A 18 16.43 -14.23 6.95
C ALA A 18 16.59 -14.47 5.42
N ALA A 19 17.10 -13.38 4.79
CA ALA A 19 18.16 -13.25 3.76
C ALA A 19 17.90 -13.42 2.24
N LEU A 20 17.80 -12.24 1.60
CA LEU A 20 18.55 -11.66 0.45
C LEU A 20 18.61 -12.34 -0.93
N GLY A 21 18.23 -11.56 -1.95
CA GLY A 21 18.70 -11.66 -3.34
C GLY A 21 18.15 -10.52 -4.20
N GLY A 22 19.02 -9.64 -4.72
CA GLY A 22 18.64 -8.47 -5.53
C GLY A 22 18.84 -8.65 -7.03
N LEU A 23 18.20 -7.78 -7.84
CA LEU A 23 18.69 -7.24 -9.13
C LEU A 23 17.70 -6.22 -9.72
N SER A 24 18.27 -5.23 -10.41
CA SER A 24 17.68 -3.98 -10.92
C SER A 24 16.78 -4.13 -12.15
N SER A 25 15.79 -3.24 -12.32
CA SER A 25 15.15 -2.98 -13.62
C SER A 25 14.74 -1.51 -13.81
N SER A 26 14.75 -1.09 -15.08
CA SER A 26 14.58 0.29 -15.55
C SER A 26 13.25 0.47 -16.30
N LEU A 27 12.30 1.21 -15.71
CA LEU A 27 11.18 1.92 -16.36
C LEU A 27 10.46 2.73 -15.26
N SER A 28 10.63 4.05 -15.26
CA SER A 28 10.17 5.05 -14.25
C SER A 28 9.25 4.51 -13.14
N THR A 29 9.83 3.73 -12.22
CA THR A 29 9.20 3.14 -11.02
C THR A 29 8.91 4.19 -9.95
N GLU A 30 9.11 5.46 -10.27
CA GLU A 30 8.90 6.59 -9.37
C GLU A 30 7.42 6.84 -9.07
N SER A 31 6.50 6.41 -9.94
CA SER A 31 5.10 6.84 -9.78
C SER A 31 4.29 6.04 -8.76
N LEU A 32 4.57 4.76 -8.50
CA LEU A 32 3.80 3.97 -7.53
C LEU A 32 4.75 3.21 -6.62
N PHE A 33 4.63 3.43 -5.32
CA PHE A 33 5.47 2.77 -4.32
C PHE A 33 4.72 2.62 -3.00
N VAL A 34 5.16 1.68 -2.17
CA VAL A 34 4.66 1.56 -0.80
C VAL A 34 5.22 2.71 0.02
N CYS A 35 4.34 3.48 0.64
CA CYS A 35 4.75 4.70 1.34
C CYS A 35 4.44 4.71 2.82
N ASN A 36 3.59 3.79 3.26
CA ASN A 36 3.29 3.64 4.67
C ASN A 36 2.81 2.22 4.97
N ALA A 37 2.94 1.85 6.22
CA ALA A 37 2.30 0.68 6.76
C ALA A 37 2.05 0.91 8.25
N GLY A 38 1.11 0.18 8.79
CA GLY A 38 0.79 0.33 10.19
C GLY A 38 -0.04 -0.82 10.74
N ILE A 39 -0.15 -0.78 12.05
CA ILE A 39 -0.89 -1.75 12.86
C ILE A 39 -1.71 -0.99 13.91
N SER A 40 -2.90 -1.50 14.16
CA SER A 40 -3.88 -0.94 15.08
C SER A 40 -4.73 -2.05 15.67
N HIS A 41 -5.17 -1.90 16.91
CA HIS A 41 -6.09 -2.85 17.53
C HIS A 41 -7.50 -2.30 17.47
N THR A 42 -8.48 -3.16 17.14
CA THR A 42 -9.87 -2.74 16.99
C THR A 42 -10.65 -2.86 18.29
N ASP A 43 -10.15 -3.65 19.24
CA ASP A 43 -10.81 -3.94 20.51
C ASP A 43 -9.98 -3.37 21.67
N GLY A 44 -10.57 -2.46 22.45
CA GLY A 44 -9.90 -1.73 23.54
C GLY A 44 -9.67 -2.54 24.82
N GLU A 45 -9.75 -3.88 24.77
CA GLU A 45 -9.37 -4.70 25.90
C GLU A 45 -7.85 -4.89 25.90
N SER A 46 -7.19 -4.49 26.99
CA SER A 46 -5.76 -4.74 27.20
C SER A 46 -5.48 -6.24 27.23
N ILE A 47 -4.91 -6.76 26.16
CA ILE A 47 -4.48 -8.16 26.05
C ILE A 47 -2.99 -8.22 26.36
N ALA A 48 -2.56 -9.26 27.08
CA ALA A 48 -1.13 -9.52 27.22
C ALA A 48 -0.54 -9.89 25.84
N GLY A 49 0.57 -9.26 25.47
CA GLY A 49 1.25 -9.47 24.19
C GLY A 49 1.90 -8.19 23.67
N SER A 50 2.57 -8.27 22.53
CA SER A 50 3.02 -7.12 21.74
C SER A 50 3.05 -7.53 20.28
N ASP A 51 2.37 -6.79 19.41
CA ASP A 51 2.57 -6.96 17.97
C ASP A 51 3.68 -5.99 17.52
N SER A 52 4.55 -6.46 16.63
CA SER A 52 5.60 -5.61 16.04
C SER A 52 5.54 -5.58 14.53
N LEU A 53 6.04 -4.48 14.00
CA LEU A 53 6.11 -4.18 12.59
C LEU A 53 7.53 -3.69 12.30
N VAL A 54 8.30 -4.54 11.62
CA VAL A 54 9.66 -4.25 11.19
C VAL A 54 9.63 -3.81 9.74
N ILE A 55 10.22 -2.66 9.44
CA ILE A 55 10.13 -2.05 8.11
C ILE A 55 11.50 -1.58 7.65
N ASN A 56 11.86 -1.98 6.45
CA ASN A 56 13.02 -1.47 5.73
C ASN A 56 12.53 -0.53 4.63
N TYR A 57 13.12 0.67 4.54
CA TYR A 57 12.67 1.69 3.60
C TYR A 57 13.80 2.56 3.06
N GLU A 58 13.54 3.13 1.89
CA GLU A 58 14.38 4.13 1.26
C GLU A 58 13.82 5.55 1.48
N ASP A 59 14.69 6.47 1.89
CA ASP A 59 14.41 7.90 1.98
C ASP A 59 14.69 8.58 0.63
N LEU A 60 13.63 8.83 -0.13
CA LEU A 60 13.66 9.46 -1.44
C LEU A 60 13.96 10.97 -1.37
N GLY A 61 13.95 11.57 -0.18
CA GLY A 61 14.37 12.96 0.03
C GLY A 61 15.90 13.13 0.00
N VAL A 62 16.65 12.03 0.01
CA VAL A 62 18.10 12.00 0.06
C VAL A 62 18.67 11.50 -1.28
N PRO A 63 19.82 12.03 -1.75
CA PRO A 63 20.44 11.55 -2.99
C PRO A 63 20.71 10.05 -2.98
N GLU A 64 20.61 9.43 -4.16
CA GLU A 64 20.81 8.00 -4.35
C GLU A 64 22.13 7.45 -3.80
N SER A 65 23.20 8.26 -3.88
CA SER A 65 24.54 7.90 -3.43
C SER A 65 24.75 8.02 -1.92
N SER A 66 23.77 8.49 -1.16
CA SER A 66 23.91 8.73 0.28
C SER A 66 23.71 7.46 1.10
N GLU A 67 24.59 7.24 2.08
CA GLU A 67 24.43 6.16 3.07
C GLU A 67 23.16 6.34 3.92
N ALA A 68 22.65 7.58 4.05
CA ALA A 68 21.42 7.88 4.81
C ALA A 68 20.13 7.50 4.05
N ARG A 69 20.24 7.00 2.82
CA ARG A 69 19.08 6.62 1.99
C ARG A 69 18.41 5.34 2.49
N GLN A 70 19.18 4.34 2.92
CA GLN A 70 18.64 3.08 3.43
C GLN A 70 18.38 3.22 4.94
N ARG A 71 17.14 3.01 5.37
CA ARG A 71 16.75 3.10 6.77
C ARG A 71 15.95 1.88 7.18
N SER A 72 16.04 1.54 8.45
CA SER A 72 15.22 0.50 9.06
C SER A 72 14.55 1.08 10.29
N ASN A 73 13.26 0.81 10.45
CA ASN A 73 12.49 1.22 11.61
C ASN A 73 11.74 0.01 12.15
N VAL A 74 11.71 -0.11 13.48
CA VAL A 74 10.96 -1.15 14.17
C VAL A 74 9.86 -0.47 14.95
N LEU A 75 8.65 -0.53 14.42
CA LEU A 75 7.46 -0.07 15.11
C LEU A 75 7.00 -1.20 16.04
N ARG A 76 7.05 -0.96 17.34
CA ARG A 76 6.47 -1.85 18.34
C ARG A 76 5.20 -1.20 18.84
N VAL A 77 4.08 -1.91 18.75
CA VAL A 77 2.83 -1.45 19.36
C VAL A 77 2.63 -2.23 20.65
N GLN A 78 2.72 -1.51 21.76
CA GLN A 78 2.32 -2.06 23.06
C GLN A 78 0.85 -1.72 23.27
N PHE A 79 0.06 -2.72 23.68
CA PHE A 79 -1.39 -2.62 23.87
C PHE A 79 -1.83 -1.50 24.83
N ALA A 80 -0.93 -1.07 25.72
CA ALA A 80 -1.22 -0.05 26.71
C ALA A 80 -1.21 1.39 26.13
N ASP A 81 -0.48 1.64 25.04
CA ASP A 81 -0.22 3.00 24.55
C ASP A 81 -0.36 3.10 23.02
N ALA A 82 -1.47 3.74 22.61
CA ALA A 82 -1.84 4.22 21.27
C ALA A 82 -2.67 3.27 20.36
N PRO A 83 -3.80 3.75 19.80
CA PRO A 83 -4.66 2.96 18.92
C PRO A 83 -4.13 2.77 17.49
N LYS A 84 -3.05 3.48 17.09
CA LYS A 84 -2.47 3.41 15.72
C LYS A 84 -0.97 3.73 15.75
N SER A 85 -0.16 2.85 15.16
CA SER A 85 1.25 3.14 14.83
C SER A 85 1.47 3.04 13.33
N GLN A 86 2.17 4.03 12.77
CA GLN A 86 2.48 4.12 11.34
C GLN A 86 3.90 4.66 11.13
N VAL A 87 4.51 4.35 9.98
CA VAL A 87 5.91 4.71 9.68
C VAL A 87 6.08 6.19 9.42
N ALA A 88 5.19 6.75 8.60
CA ALA A 88 5.30 8.12 8.11
C ALA A 88 3.95 8.84 8.16
N GLY A 89 4.00 10.16 8.23
CA GLY A 89 2.83 11.04 8.18
C GLY A 89 3.06 12.27 7.31
N GLY A 90 1.98 12.88 6.82
CA GLY A 90 2.05 14.12 6.05
C GLY A 90 2.88 14.00 4.77
N THR A 91 3.84 14.90 4.57
CA THR A 91 4.71 14.92 3.38
C THR A 91 5.73 13.79 3.36
N GLU A 92 6.16 13.29 4.53
CA GLU A 92 7.18 12.23 4.65
C GLU A 92 6.74 10.92 4.01
N LEU A 93 5.42 10.69 3.98
CA LEU A 93 4.76 9.59 3.29
C LEU A 93 5.28 9.48 1.84
N TRP A 94 5.28 10.59 1.10
CA TRP A 94 5.68 10.62 -0.31
C TRP A 94 7.19 10.54 -0.55
N LEU A 95 7.98 10.65 0.51
CA LEU A 95 9.43 10.56 0.48
C LEU A 95 9.93 9.21 1.00
N THR A 96 9.01 8.31 1.34
CA THR A 96 9.32 7.02 1.92
C THR A 96 8.94 5.92 0.93
N GLN A 97 9.90 5.08 0.55
CA GLN A 97 9.64 3.89 -0.25
C GLN A 97 9.93 2.64 0.59
N LEU A 98 8.89 1.96 1.07
CA LEU A 98 9.04 0.73 1.84
C LEU A 98 9.47 -0.40 0.90
N GLY A 99 10.56 -1.08 1.23
CA GLY A 99 11.10 -2.21 0.48
C GLY A 99 10.63 -3.56 1.03
N GLU A 100 10.64 -3.70 2.36
CA GLU A 100 10.24 -4.93 3.06
C GLU A 100 9.44 -4.57 4.31
N ILE A 101 8.34 -5.29 4.52
CA ILE A 101 7.45 -5.10 5.66
C ILE A 101 7.26 -6.46 6.31
N HIS A 102 7.62 -6.56 7.58
CA HIS A 102 7.47 -7.77 8.37
C HIS A 102 6.57 -7.47 9.56
N PHE A 103 5.42 -8.13 9.62
CA PHE A 103 4.55 -8.12 10.79
C PHE A 103 4.89 -9.32 11.66
N ASP A 104 5.00 -9.12 12.96
CA ASP A 104 5.10 -10.16 13.98
C ASP A 104 3.90 -10.02 14.90
N LEU A 105 3.04 -11.03 14.88
CA LEU A 105 1.82 -11.03 15.68
C LEU A 105 2.02 -11.96 16.88
N ALA A 106 2.21 -11.40 18.07
CA ALA A 106 2.49 -12.16 19.29
C ALA A 106 1.34 -12.10 20.30
N THR A 107 0.18 -11.54 19.93
CA THR A 107 -1.01 -11.61 20.78
C THR A 107 -1.61 -12.99 20.89
N GLU A 108 -2.12 -13.28 22.09
CA GLU A 108 -2.94 -14.45 22.35
C GLU A 108 -4.35 -14.32 21.79
N LYS A 109 -4.83 -13.13 21.39
CA LYS A 109 -6.17 -12.89 20.83
C LYS A 109 -6.11 -12.30 19.42
N TYR A 110 -7.12 -12.61 18.63
CA TYR A 110 -7.43 -11.89 17.39
C TYR A 110 -8.01 -10.50 17.71
N GLY A 111 -7.98 -9.60 16.72
CA GLY A 111 -8.52 -8.24 16.84
C GLY A 111 -7.54 -7.17 16.38
N THR A 112 -6.48 -7.58 15.67
CA THR A 112 -5.53 -6.67 15.04
C THR A 112 -6.01 -6.29 13.64
N GLN A 113 -5.88 -5.02 13.30
CA GLN A 113 -5.96 -4.49 11.95
C GLN A 113 -4.58 -4.01 11.52
N TYR A 114 -4.14 -4.48 10.37
CA TYR A 114 -2.92 -4.03 9.71
C TYR A 114 -3.26 -3.40 8.37
N PHE A 115 -2.46 -2.44 7.93
CA PHE A 115 -2.66 -1.77 6.66
C PHE A 115 -1.34 -1.49 5.94
N ILE A 116 -1.45 -1.43 4.62
CA ILE A 116 -0.38 -1.00 3.72
C ILE A 116 -0.95 0.16 2.91
N GLU A 117 -0.21 1.26 2.83
CA GLU A 117 -0.54 2.38 1.94
C GLU A 117 0.45 2.45 0.78
N LEU A 118 -0.10 2.58 -0.41
CA LEU A 118 0.61 2.85 -1.65
C LEU A 118 0.38 4.31 -2.01
N CYS A 119 1.45 4.95 -2.48
CA CYS A 119 1.45 6.31 -2.94
C CYS A 119 1.65 6.32 -4.45
N TYR A 120 0.64 6.83 -5.14
CA TYR A 120 0.69 7.07 -6.57
C TYR A 120 0.94 8.54 -6.87
N ARG A 121 2.07 8.86 -7.50
CA ARG A 121 2.40 10.14 -8.10
C ARG A 121 1.96 10.09 -9.56
N GLY A 122 0.86 10.78 -9.84
CA GLY A 122 0.30 10.88 -11.17
C GLY A 122 1.22 11.60 -12.15
N PRO A 123 0.91 11.49 -13.46
CA PRO A 123 1.78 11.99 -14.50
C PRO A 123 1.85 13.51 -14.51
N GLN A 124 2.99 14.00 -14.97
CA GLN A 124 3.12 15.39 -15.39
C GLN A 124 2.40 15.59 -16.72
N LYS A 125 2.00 16.84 -17.00
CA LYS A 125 1.42 17.19 -18.28
C LYS A 125 2.44 16.99 -19.40
N GLN A 126 2.04 16.25 -20.43
CA GLN A 126 2.87 15.96 -21.59
C GLN A 126 2.14 16.44 -22.84
N MET A 127 2.62 17.48 -23.50
CA MET A 127 1.97 18.00 -24.69
C MET A 127 2.43 17.23 -25.93
N SER A 128 1.49 16.90 -26.81
CA SER A 128 1.81 16.38 -28.13
C SER A 128 2.50 17.44 -29.00
N GLU A 129 3.41 16.97 -29.86
CA GLU A 129 4.02 17.81 -30.90
C GLU A 129 3.08 17.86 -32.10
N GLY A 130 2.56 19.05 -32.43
CA GLY A 130 1.65 19.21 -33.56
C GLY A 130 1.06 20.61 -33.69
N PRO A 131 0.33 20.89 -34.78
CA PRO A 131 -0.30 22.19 -35.00
C PRO A 131 -1.40 22.50 -33.97
N THR A 132 -1.99 21.46 -33.38
CA THR A 132 -2.97 21.57 -32.28
C THR A 132 -2.48 20.71 -31.12
N PRO A 133 -1.62 21.24 -30.25
CA PRO A 133 -1.04 20.47 -29.15
C PRO A 133 -2.15 20.09 -28.15
N TYR A 134 -2.13 18.84 -27.69
CA TYR A 134 -3.05 18.31 -26.69
C TYR A 134 -2.28 17.57 -25.60
N ASP A 135 -2.89 17.40 -24.44
CA ASP A 135 -2.24 16.78 -23.29
C ASP A 135 -2.38 15.26 -23.34
N LEU A 136 -1.25 14.58 -23.59
CA LEU A 136 -1.11 13.12 -23.67
C LEU A 136 -1.30 12.43 -22.32
N SER A 137 -1.30 13.17 -21.22
CA SER A 137 -1.55 12.57 -19.91
C SER A 137 -3.04 12.54 -19.55
N GLU A 138 -3.93 13.17 -20.34
CA GLU A 138 -5.39 13.04 -20.17
C GLU A 138 -5.84 11.60 -20.42
N GLY A 139 -6.79 11.13 -19.62
CA GLY A 139 -7.20 9.72 -19.62
C GLY A 139 -8.12 9.37 -18.46
N ILE A 140 -8.77 8.22 -18.54
CA ILE A 140 -9.45 7.61 -17.39
C ILE A 140 -8.49 6.61 -16.76
N TYR A 141 -8.13 6.84 -15.50
CA TYR A 141 -7.18 6.02 -14.78
C TYR A 141 -7.93 4.97 -13.98
N ASN A 142 -7.52 3.72 -14.12
CA ASN A 142 -8.07 2.60 -13.38
C ASN A 142 -6.96 1.96 -12.55
N LEU A 143 -7.27 1.66 -11.29
CA LEU A 143 -6.47 0.86 -10.38
C LEU A 143 -6.99 -0.57 -10.41
N ASP A 144 -6.12 -1.49 -10.82
CA ASP A 144 -6.31 -2.92 -10.66
C ASP A 144 -5.34 -3.43 -9.58
N LEU A 145 -5.88 -3.91 -8.47
CA LEU A 145 -5.13 -4.44 -7.34
C LEU A 145 -5.48 -5.92 -7.15
N SER A 146 -4.48 -6.79 -7.16
CA SER A 146 -4.60 -8.20 -6.79
C SER A 146 -3.81 -8.46 -5.52
N VAL A 147 -4.45 -9.12 -4.54
CA VAL A 147 -3.82 -9.52 -3.29
C VAL A 147 -3.84 -11.04 -3.22
N ASN A 148 -2.67 -11.64 -3.07
CA ASN A 148 -2.48 -13.09 -3.04
C ASN A 148 -1.82 -13.51 -1.73
N ILE A 149 -2.22 -14.66 -1.18
CA ILE A 149 -1.50 -15.28 -0.06
C ILE A 149 -0.78 -16.53 -0.55
N GLN A 150 0.50 -16.61 -0.27
CA GLN A 150 1.27 -17.84 -0.35
C GLN A 150 1.40 -18.44 1.04
N GLU A 151 0.82 -19.63 1.22
CA GLU A 151 0.90 -20.38 2.46
C GLU A 151 2.14 -21.27 2.42
N SER A 152 2.97 -21.23 3.46
CA SER A 152 4.20 -22.02 3.55
C SER A 152 3.91 -23.50 3.91
N GLY A 153 3.40 -24.26 2.95
CA GLY A 153 3.57 -25.73 2.83
C GLY A 153 3.07 -26.67 3.95
N GLY A 154 2.38 -26.19 4.99
CA GLY A 154 1.86 -27.01 6.09
C GLY A 154 0.48 -27.61 5.82
N THR A 155 0.16 -28.73 6.49
CA THR A 155 -1.20 -29.34 6.49
C THR A 155 -2.15 -28.71 7.53
N GLY A 156 -1.77 -27.60 8.16
CA GLY A 156 -2.57 -26.96 9.19
C GLY A 156 -3.57 -25.95 8.63
N GLU A 157 -4.41 -25.42 9.52
CA GLU A 157 -5.33 -24.34 9.17
C GLU A 157 -4.55 -23.06 8.83
N SER A 158 -4.95 -22.38 7.77
CA SER A 158 -4.28 -21.16 7.36
C SER A 158 -4.71 -19.97 8.22
N TYR A 159 -3.77 -19.06 8.52
CA TYR A 159 -4.02 -17.88 9.36
C TYR A 159 -5.22 -17.07 8.88
N ARG A 160 -5.39 -16.89 7.56
CA ARG A 160 -6.57 -16.27 6.96
C ARG A 160 -7.90 -16.88 7.45
N SER A 161 -8.00 -18.22 7.48
CA SER A 161 -9.19 -18.94 7.95
C SER A 161 -9.38 -18.74 9.44
N SER A 162 -8.34 -19.04 10.23
CA SER A 162 -8.42 -18.98 11.69
C SER A 162 -8.69 -17.57 12.22
N ALA A 163 -8.15 -16.53 11.57
CA ALA A 163 -8.35 -15.13 11.92
C ALA A 163 -9.65 -14.53 11.33
N SER A 164 -10.37 -15.29 10.49
CA SER A 164 -11.53 -14.82 9.74
C SER A 164 -11.24 -13.50 9.02
N LEU A 165 -10.10 -13.45 8.33
CA LEU A 165 -9.51 -12.21 7.84
C LEU A 165 -10.44 -11.51 6.84
N GLN A 166 -10.70 -10.23 7.09
CA GLN A 166 -11.42 -9.34 6.20
C GLN A 166 -10.46 -8.36 5.54
N THR A 167 -10.72 -8.01 4.29
CA THR A 167 -9.92 -7.03 3.54
C THR A 167 -10.79 -5.88 3.07
N SER A 168 -10.26 -4.67 3.09
CA SER A 168 -10.88 -3.50 2.47
C SER A 168 -9.86 -2.65 1.71
N LEU A 169 -10.36 -1.90 0.73
CA LEU A 169 -9.61 -0.95 -0.07
C LEU A 169 -10.18 0.45 0.17
N GLU A 170 -9.31 1.42 0.39
CA GLU A 170 -9.61 2.84 0.38
C GLU A 170 -8.69 3.52 -0.63
N THR A 171 -9.27 4.29 -1.56
CA THR A 171 -8.52 5.17 -2.46
C THR A 171 -8.95 6.60 -2.23
N ILE A 172 -7.98 7.51 -2.20
CA ILE A 172 -8.21 8.95 -2.14
C ILE A 172 -7.26 9.59 -3.13
N CYS A 173 -7.77 10.40 -4.05
CA CYS A 173 -6.99 11.04 -5.10
C CYS A 173 -7.26 12.55 -5.18
N ASP A 174 -6.17 13.31 -5.24
CA ASP A 174 -6.10 14.72 -5.65
C ASP A 174 -6.09 14.74 -7.19
N LEU A 175 -7.08 15.39 -7.79
CA LEU A 175 -7.28 15.40 -9.24
C LEU A 175 -7.00 16.79 -9.81
N ARG A 176 -6.24 16.85 -10.91
CA ARG A 176 -6.05 18.12 -11.61
C ARG A 176 -7.38 18.63 -12.17
N GLY A 177 -7.53 19.95 -12.24
CA GLY A 177 -8.76 20.58 -12.70
C GLY A 177 -9.94 20.49 -11.71
N ARG A 178 -9.77 19.82 -10.57
CA ARG A 178 -10.70 19.79 -9.44
C ARG A 178 -10.06 20.41 -8.20
N GLY A 179 -10.87 20.59 -7.16
CA GLY A 179 -10.41 21.12 -5.88
C GLY A 179 -9.69 22.47 -5.96
N ALA A 180 -8.74 22.66 -5.05
CA ALA A 180 -7.85 23.82 -5.06
C ALA A 180 -6.73 23.68 -6.10
N ARG A 181 -6.49 22.45 -6.59
CA ARG A 181 -5.31 22.09 -7.38
C ARG A 181 -5.65 21.85 -8.84
N LYS A 182 -5.86 22.98 -9.54
CA LYS A 182 -6.28 22.94 -10.95
C LYS A 182 -5.18 22.57 -11.94
N ASN A 183 -3.93 22.77 -11.59
CA ASN A 183 -2.79 22.60 -12.50
C ASN A 183 -2.22 21.18 -12.42
N PRO A 184 -1.58 20.69 -13.50
CA PRO A 184 -0.77 19.47 -13.45
C PRO A 184 0.30 19.53 -12.35
N ARG A 185 0.74 18.37 -11.88
CA ARG A 185 1.86 18.26 -10.93
C ARG A 185 3.13 18.89 -11.52
N ALA A 186 3.83 19.69 -10.73
CA ALA A 186 5.13 20.24 -11.16
C ALA A 186 6.21 19.14 -11.17
N SER A 187 7.31 19.37 -11.89
CA SER A 187 8.34 18.34 -12.04
C SER A 187 9.05 17.99 -10.73
N ASP A 188 9.21 18.97 -9.87
CA ASP A 188 9.82 18.92 -8.54
C ASP A 188 8.81 18.66 -7.41
N GLU A 189 7.52 18.54 -7.71
CA GLU A 189 6.48 18.23 -6.72
C GLU A 189 6.50 16.73 -6.43
N LEU A 190 7.33 16.32 -5.47
CA LEU A 190 7.53 14.91 -5.09
C LEU A 190 6.43 14.37 -4.16
N GLY A 191 5.67 15.24 -3.49
CA GLY A 191 4.68 14.85 -2.50
C GLY A 191 3.79 15.99 -2.04
N VAL A 192 2.79 15.65 -1.22
CA VAL A 192 1.79 16.60 -0.70
C VAL A 192 1.58 16.40 0.80
N SER A 193 1.31 17.48 1.53
CA SER A 193 1.02 17.40 2.97
C SER A 193 -0.29 16.68 3.26
N SER A 194 -1.25 16.77 2.33
CA SER A 194 -2.53 16.09 2.38
C SER A 194 -3.02 15.88 0.94
N VAL A 195 -3.60 14.72 0.68
CA VAL A 195 -4.30 14.45 -0.58
C VAL A 195 -5.69 15.07 -0.48
N GLU A 196 -6.03 15.95 -1.41
CA GLU A 196 -7.42 16.44 -1.54
C GLU A 196 -8.31 15.28 -1.98
N SER A 197 -9.49 15.14 -1.37
CA SER A 197 -10.39 14.02 -1.64
C SER A 197 -11.30 14.31 -2.85
N ASP A 198 -10.71 14.70 -3.98
CA ASP A 198 -11.46 15.02 -5.21
C ASP A 198 -12.10 13.78 -5.85
N SER A 199 -11.48 12.62 -5.63
CA SER A 199 -12.04 11.30 -5.91
C SER A 199 -11.72 10.36 -4.75
N TRP A 200 -12.71 9.57 -4.35
CA TRP A 200 -12.59 8.65 -3.23
C TRP A 200 -13.44 7.40 -3.45
N VAL A 201 -12.87 6.24 -3.14
CA VAL A 201 -13.57 4.96 -3.15
C VAL A 201 -13.22 4.21 -1.88
N ILE A 202 -14.23 3.71 -1.18
CA ILE A 202 -14.04 2.82 -0.02
C ILE A 202 -14.84 1.55 -0.29
N SER A 203 -14.16 0.40 -0.26
CA SER A 203 -14.84 -0.89 -0.30
C SER A 203 -15.29 -1.26 1.11
N SER A 204 -16.48 -1.86 1.20
CA SER A 204 -16.86 -2.56 2.43
C SER A 204 -15.85 -3.67 2.73
N PRO A 205 -15.51 -3.92 4.00
CA PRO A 205 -14.73 -5.09 4.37
C PRO A 205 -15.38 -6.38 3.86
N SER A 206 -14.61 -7.22 3.19
CA SER A 206 -15.08 -8.50 2.67
C SER A 206 -14.21 -9.63 3.22
N SER A 207 -14.83 -10.78 3.51
CA SER A 207 -14.10 -11.95 3.96
C SER A 207 -13.16 -12.44 2.87
N TRP A 208 -11.90 -12.67 3.22
CA TRP A 208 -10.91 -13.24 2.32
C TRP A 208 -10.99 -14.77 2.42
N ASN A 209 -11.72 -15.40 1.50
CA ASN A 209 -11.90 -16.86 1.49
C ASN A 209 -11.21 -17.57 0.30
N SER A 210 -10.68 -16.80 -0.66
CA SER A 210 -10.00 -17.27 -1.87
C SER A 210 -8.49 -17.04 -1.81
N SER A 211 -7.71 -17.78 -2.61
CA SER A 211 -6.26 -17.57 -2.74
C SER A 211 -5.89 -16.16 -3.22
N SER A 212 -6.78 -15.52 -3.97
CA SER A 212 -6.62 -14.16 -4.50
C SER A 212 -7.84 -13.29 -4.26
N LEU A 213 -7.62 -12.01 -3.97
CA LEU A 213 -8.63 -10.95 -3.97
C LEU A 213 -8.28 -9.95 -5.07
N ASN A 214 -9.28 -9.46 -5.80
CA ASN A 214 -9.08 -8.47 -6.84
C ASN A 214 -9.98 -7.27 -6.61
N PHE A 215 -9.42 -6.08 -6.76
CA PHE A 215 -10.12 -4.82 -6.78
C PHE A 215 -9.86 -4.14 -8.12
N SER A 216 -10.90 -3.57 -8.71
CA SER A 216 -10.79 -2.72 -9.89
C SER A 216 -11.62 -1.47 -9.64
N VAL A 217 -10.96 -0.31 -9.61
CA VAL A 217 -11.58 0.97 -9.27
C VAL A 217 -11.08 2.07 -10.22
N SER A 218 -11.98 2.91 -10.69
CA SER A 218 -11.60 4.11 -11.43
C SER A 218 -11.13 5.19 -10.45
N LEU A 219 -9.98 5.81 -10.73
CA LEU A 219 -9.38 6.86 -9.93
C LEU A 219 -9.93 8.24 -10.28
N ASN A 220 -10.46 8.43 -11.49
CA ASN A 220 -11.09 9.66 -11.94
C ASN A 220 -12.26 9.38 -12.88
N ASP A 221 -13.28 10.23 -12.81
CA ASP A 221 -14.55 10.14 -13.54
C ASP A 221 -14.58 10.98 -14.84
N ALA A 222 -13.55 11.79 -15.08
CA ALA A 222 -13.46 12.67 -16.24
C ALA A 222 -12.06 12.65 -16.87
N PHE A 223 -12.01 12.64 -18.20
CA PHE A 223 -10.78 12.52 -18.99
C PHE A 223 -9.72 13.58 -18.67
N SER A 224 -10.14 14.82 -18.40
CA SER A 224 -9.25 15.92 -18.03
C SER A 224 -8.85 15.94 -16.54
N ALA A 225 -9.62 15.23 -15.69
CA ALA A 225 -9.44 15.19 -14.23
C ALA A 225 -8.41 14.14 -13.80
N VAL A 226 -7.22 14.20 -14.37
CA VAL A 226 -6.14 13.23 -14.16
C VAL A 226 -5.63 13.26 -12.71
N PRO A 227 -5.40 12.09 -12.08
CA PRO A 227 -4.79 12.05 -10.76
C PRO A 227 -3.44 12.75 -10.71
N ARG A 228 -3.23 13.59 -9.69
CA ARG A 228 -1.93 14.19 -9.34
C ARG A 228 -1.25 13.36 -8.27
N PHE A 229 -1.99 13.02 -7.22
CA PHE A 229 -1.53 12.19 -6.11
C PHE A 229 -2.68 11.30 -5.65
N CYS A 230 -2.45 10.00 -5.52
CA CYS A 230 -3.39 9.09 -4.86
C CYS A 230 -2.75 8.36 -3.70
N ARG A 231 -3.50 8.24 -2.61
CA ARG A 231 -3.23 7.33 -1.51
C ARG A 231 -4.16 6.14 -1.61
N ILE A 232 -3.59 4.95 -1.67
CA ILE A 232 -4.30 3.69 -1.81
C ILE A 232 -3.99 2.86 -0.58
N ARG A 233 -4.97 2.66 0.29
CA ARG A 233 -4.82 1.89 1.53
C ARG A 233 -5.52 0.55 1.37
N VAL A 234 -4.76 -0.52 1.58
CA VAL A 234 -5.29 -1.87 1.75
C VAL A 234 -5.25 -2.18 3.23
N SER A 235 -6.41 -2.51 3.81
CA SER A 235 -6.52 -2.88 5.22
C SER A 235 -6.92 -4.34 5.34
N PHE A 236 -6.35 -5.01 6.32
CA PHE A 236 -6.64 -6.38 6.68
C PHE A 236 -7.03 -6.40 8.15
N GLN A 237 -8.16 -7.02 8.46
CA GLN A 237 -8.75 -7.01 9.77
C GLN A 237 -9.07 -8.43 10.22
N GLU A 238 -8.53 -8.81 11.37
CA GLU A 238 -8.92 -10.04 12.05
C GLU A 238 -10.33 -9.88 12.64
N ARG A 239 -11.21 -10.85 12.40
CA ARG A 239 -12.60 -10.83 12.89
C ARG A 239 -12.99 -12.09 13.65
N ALA A 240 -12.05 -13.01 13.84
CA ALA A 240 -12.30 -14.21 14.61
C ALA A 240 -12.74 -13.84 16.03
N THR A 241 -13.85 -14.42 16.47
CA THR A 241 -14.44 -14.20 17.79
C THR A 241 -13.90 -15.15 18.85
N SER A 242 -13.00 -16.07 18.48
CA SER A 242 -12.37 -16.97 19.43
C SER A 242 -11.38 -16.21 20.31
N ALA A 243 -11.40 -16.50 21.61
CA ALA A 243 -10.59 -15.78 22.58
C ALA A 243 -9.10 -16.17 22.56
N LEU A 244 -8.67 -17.17 21.78
CA LEU A 244 -7.27 -17.61 21.73
C LEU A 244 -6.82 -17.88 20.28
N ARG A 245 -5.71 -17.26 19.90
CA ARG A 245 -4.97 -17.50 18.65
C ARG A 245 -4.27 -18.85 18.75
N ASN A 246 -4.27 -19.60 17.65
CA ASN A 246 -3.53 -20.85 17.59
C ASN A 246 -2.02 -20.55 17.46
N ASN A 247 -1.20 -21.11 18.36
CA ASN A 247 0.26 -20.94 18.30
C ASN A 247 0.91 -21.71 17.15
N ALA A 248 0.16 -22.56 16.43
CA ALA A 248 0.63 -23.39 15.31
C ALA A 248 0.23 -22.83 13.93
N LEU A 249 0.12 -21.51 13.80
CA LEU A 249 -0.13 -20.87 12.51
C LEU A 249 1.14 -20.82 11.67
N PHE A 250 1.01 -21.13 10.38
CA PHE A 250 2.13 -21.05 9.44
C PHE A 250 2.36 -19.61 8.98
N PRO A 251 3.62 -19.23 8.72
CA PRO A 251 3.94 -17.99 8.03
C PRO A 251 3.11 -17.85 6.75
N GLN A 252 2.50 -16.68 6.60
CA GLN A 252 1.80 -16.29 5.39
C GLN A 252 2.57 -15.17 4.72
N GLU A 253 2.84 -15.36 3.44
CA GLU A 253 3.37 -14.30 2.61
C GLU A 253 2.22 -13.65 1.85
N VAL A 254 2.02 -12.35 2.03
CA VAL A 254 1.02 -11.59 1.31
C VAL A 254 1.70 -10.85 0.18
N ASN A 255 1.32 -11.19 -1.05
CA ASN A 255 1.80 -10.58 -2.27
C ASN A 255 0.75 -9.61 -2.82
N LEU A 256 1.11 -8.34 -2.97
CA LEU A 256 0.26 -7.32 -3.57
C LEU A 256 0.76 -6.98 -4.97
N PHE A 257 -0.10 -7.16 -5.96
CA PHE A 257 0.14 -6.77 -7.35
C PHE A 257 -0.73 -5.58 -7.67
N VAL A 258 -0.13 -4.50 -8.14
CA VAL A 258 -0.82 -3.22 -8.31
C VAL A 258 -0.52 -2.69 -9.69
N ASN A 259 -1.56 -2.38 -10.45
CA ASN A 259 -1.46 -1.78 -11.76
C ASN A 259 -2.35 -0.53 -11.81
N ILE A 260 -1.81 0.57 -12.31
CA ILE A 260 -2.58 1.76 -12.62
C ILE A 260 -2.35 2.07 -14.09
N GLN A 261 -3.45 2.11 -14.86
CA GLN A 261 -3.41 2.34 -16.30
C GLN A 261 -4.40 3.42 -16.72
N ALA A 262 -4.05 4.18 -17.75
CA ALA A 262 -4.92 5.14 -18.39
C ALA A 262 -5.55 4.52 -19.64
N ASP A 263 -6.87 4.63 -19.78
CA ASP A 263 -7.64 4.25 -20.98
C ASP A 263 -7.64 5.37 -22.04
#